data_AF-A0A7C9P748-F1
#
_entry.id   AF-A0A7C9P748-F1
#
_cell.length_a   1.000
_cell.length_b   1.000
_cell.length_c   1.000
_cell.angle_alpha   90.00
_cell.angle_beta   90.00
_cell.angle_gamma   90.00
#
_symmetry.space_group_name_H-M   'P 1'
#
loop_
_entity.id
_entity.type
_entity.pdbx_description
1 polymer ?
#
loop_
_entity_poly.entity_id
_entity_poly.type
_entity_poly.pdbx_seq_one_letter_code
_entity_poly.pdbx_strand_id
1 'polypeptide(L)'
;MVATFALGSGRLYTFMHRNPMLEMHPVSFANDPYIPGQNDKRIAINASLQADLPGQCGSESSGRVLIPPNLFMSASAVSKSLRPTT
;
A
#
# COMPACT_ATOMS: atom_id res chain seq x y z
N MET A 1 -12.55 -8.51 -3.26
CA MET A 1 -11.51 -7.74 -2.52
C MET A 1 -10.22 -8.52 -2.60
N VAL A 2 -9.12 -7.88 -2.98
CA VAL A 2 -7.79 -8.51 -3.10
C VAL A 2 -6.86 -7.95 -2.03
N ALA A 3 -6.13 -8.81 -1.33
CA ALA A 3 -5.14 -8.41 -0.33
C ALA A 3 -3.94 -9.37 -0.30
N THR A 4 -2.82 -8.94 0.32
CA THR A 4 -1.63 -9.80 0.50
C THR A 4 -1.54 -10.41 1.88
N PHE A 5 -1.83 -9.62 2.89
CA PHE A 5 -1.89 -10.06 4.27
C PHE A 5 -2.99 -9.27 4.98
N ALA A 6 -3.43 -9.77 6.13
CA ALA A 6 -4.40 -9.10 6.98
C ALA A 6 -3.87 -9.10 8.42
N LEU A 7 -4.00 -7.96 9.08
CA LEU A 7 -3.63 -7.80 10.48
C LEU A 7 -4.71 -6.97 11.16
N GLY A 8 -5.22 -7.44 12.28
CA GLY A 8 -6.29 -6.75 13.00
C GLY A 8 -6.90 -7.59 14.11
N SER A 9 -8.11 -7.20 14.49
CA SER A 9 -8.87 -7.85 15.57
C SER A 9 -9.45 -9.21 15.16
N GLY A 10 -9.93 -9.98 16.14
CA GLY A 10 -10.65 -11.25 15.90
C GLY A 10 -11.83 -11.12 14.92
N ARG A 11 -12.53 -9.97 14.94
CA ARG A 11 -13.65 -9.69 14.01
C ARG A 11 -13.21 -9.69 12.55
N LEU A 12 -11.99 -9.24 12.25
CA LEU A 12 -11.43 -9.27 10.90
C LEU A 12 -11.30 -10.73 10.43
N TYR A 13 -10.72 -11.58 11.27
CA TYR A 13 -10.52 -12.99 10.91
C TYR A 13 -11.85 -13.75 10.77
N THR A 14 -12.87 -13.45 11.59
CA THR A 14 -14.22 -14.00 11.39
C THR A 14 -14.82 -13.57 10.06
N PHE A 15 -14.67 -12.30 9.67
CA PHE A 15 -15.15 -11.79 8.38
C PHE A 15 -14.43 -12.42 7.18
N MET A 16 -13.13 -12.74 7.32
CA MET A 16 -12.33 -13.37 6.28
C MET A 16 -12.64 -14.86 6.12
N HIS A 17 -13.12 -15.53 7.17
CA HIS A 17 -13.28 -16.98 7.19
C HIS A 17 -14.23 -17.47 6.08
N ARG A 18 -13.67 -18.19 5.10
CA ARG A 18 -14.40 -18.78 3.95
C ARG A 18 -15.25 -17.76 3.17
N ASN A 19 -14.80 -16.50 3.10
CA ASN A 19 -15.52 -15.46 2.38
C ASN A 19 -15.11 -15.43 0.89
N PRO A 20 -15.97 -15.83 -0.06
CA PRO A 20 -15.64 -15.83 -1.48
C PRO A 20 -15.47 -14.42 -2.07
N MET A 21 -15.89 -13.37 -1.37
CA MET A 21 -15.65 -11.99 -1.79
C MET A 21 -14.23 -11.49 -1.47
N LEU A 22 -13.40 -12.31 -0.80
CA LEU A 22 -12.05 -11.99 -0.39
C LEU A 22 -11.05 -12.99 -0.98
N GLU A 23 -10.01 -12.47 -1.59
CA GLU A 23 -8.96 -13.25 -2.23
C GLU A 23 -7.58 -12.76 -1.76
N MET A 24 -6.73 -13.71 -1.37
CA MET A 24 -5.38 -13.44 -0.86
C MET A 24 -4.33 -13.83 -1.90
N HIS A 25 -3.50 -12.87 -2.31
CA HIS A 25 -2.48 -13.03 -3.34
C HIS A 25 -1.08 -12.69 -2.82
N PRO A 26 0.00 -13.28 -3.36
CA PRO A 26 1.36 -12.94 -2.94
C PRO A 26 1.66 -11.45 -3.18
N VAL A 27 2.61 -10.92 -2.40
CA VAL A 27 3.04 -9.52 -2.50
C VAL A 27 3.51 -9.15 -3.91
N SER A 28 4.13 -10.10 -4.61
CA SER A 28 4.60 -9.95 -5.99
C SER A 28 3.47 -9.65 -6.98
N PHE A 29 2.24 -10.07 -6.69
CA PHE A 29 1.07 -9.77 -7.52
C PHE A 29 0.39 -8.47 -7.09
N ALA A 30 0.02 -8.37 -5.81
CA ALA A 30 -0.81 -7.25 -5.34
C ALA A 30 -0.07 -5.91 -5.30
N ASN A 31 1.27 -5.92 -5.21
CA ASN A 31 2.11 -4.72 -5.21
C ASN A 31 2.87 -4.49 -6.53
N ASP A 32 2.70 -5.33 -7.57
CA ASP A 32 3.21 -5.00 -8.91
C ASP A 32 2.45 -3.77 -9.42
N PRO A 33 3.09 -2.61 -9.66
CA PRO A 33 2.39 -1.38 -10.03
C PRO A 33 1.52 -1.52 -11.29
N TYR A 34 1.84 -2.46 -12.20
CA TYR A 34 1.04 -2.71 -13.40
C TYR A 34 -0.36 -3.21 -13.06
N ILE A 35 -0.50 -4.09 -12.07
CA ILE A 35 -1.75 -4.80 -11.75
C ILE A 35 -2.78 -3.87 -11.06
N PRO A 36 -2.51 -3.23 -9.90
CA PRO A 36 -3.42 -2.22 -9.34
C PRO A 36 -3.55 -0.99 -10.24
N GLY A 37 -2.58 -0.72 -11.12
CA GLY A 37 -2.67 0.33 -12.13
C GLY A 37 -3.83 0.15 -13.10
N GLN A 38 -4.34 -1.08 -13.28
CA GLN A 38 -5.52 -1.37 -14.09
C GLN A 38 -6.85 -1.05 -13.38
N ASN A 39 -6.84 -0.75 -12.07
CA ASN A 39 -8.07 -0.45 -11.34
C ASN A 39 -8.46 1.02 -11.51
N ASP A 40 -9.63 1.27 -12.09
CA ASP A 40 -10.18 2.61 -12.20
C ASP A 40 -10.40 3.25 -10.83
N LYS A 41 -10.12 4.56 -10.73
CA LYS A 41 -10.31 5.37 -9.50
C LYS A 41 -9.55 4.82 -8.29
N ARG A 42 -8.38 4.23 -8.51
CA ARG A 42 -7.50 3.77 -7.42
C ARG A 42 -7.12 4.93 -6.48
N ILE A 43 -7.34 4.74 -5.18
CA ILE A 43 -6.89 5.64 -4.12
C ILE A 43 -5.90 4.88 -3.23
N ALA A 44 -4.70 5.43 -3.04
CA ALA A 44 -3.69 4.90 -2.12
C ALA A 44 -3.59 5.81 -0.90
N ILE A 45 -3.84 5.26 0.29
CA ILE A 45 -3.77 5.97 1.56
C ILE A 45 -2.57 5.42 2.33
N ASN A 46 -1.64 6.32 2.69
CA ASN A 46 -0.39 6.00 3.38
C ASN A 46 -0.14 7.00 4.50
N ALA A 47 0.47 6.53 5.59
CA ALA A 47 0.95 7.39 6.67
C ALA A 47 2.46 7.62 6.57
N SER A 48 2.89 8.85 6.86
CA SER A 48 4.31 9.24 6.97
C SER A 48 4.59 9.81 8.35
N LEU A 49 5.82 9.60 8.82
CA LEU A 49 6.28 10.13 10.10
C LEU A 49 6.78 11.57 9.96
N GLN A 50 7.39 11.89 8.81
CA GLN A 50 7.91 13.21 8.48
C GLN A 50 7.44 13.64 7.09
N ALA A 51 7.22 14.95 6.93
CA ALA A 51 7.01 15.59 5.66
C ALA A 51 7.82 16.90 5.61
N ASP A 52 8.55 17.12 4.53
CA ASP A 52 9.35 18.32 4.32
C ASP A 52 8.62 19.33 3.43
N LEU A 53 8.96 20.61 3.53
CA LEU A 53 8.40 21.70 2.71
C LEU A 53 8.42 21.45 1.18
N PRO A 54 9.48 20.86 0.57
CA PRO A 54 9.46 20.50 -0.85
C PRO A 54 8.53 19.31 -1.18
N GLY A 55 7.87 18.69 -0.19
CA GLY A 55 6.90 17.62 -0.38
C GLY A 55 7.47 16.20 -0.30
N GLN A 56 8.70 16.04 0.20
CA GLN A 56 9.27 14.73 0.50
C GLN A 56 8.62 14.15 1.76
N CYS A 57 8.40 12.85 1.81
CA CYS A 57 7.81 12.16 2.95
C CYS A 57 8.69 11.00 3.37
N GLY A 58 9.01 10.93 4.66
CA GLY A 58 9.75 9.83 5.29
C GLY A 58 8.84 9.00 6.21
N SER A 59 8.90 7.68 6.10
CA SER A 59 8.15 6.74 6.95
C SER A 59 9.05 5.75 7.69
N GLU A 60 10.36 5.97 7.65
CA GLU A 60 11.32 5.18 8.42
C GLU A 60 11.34 5.59 9.89
N SER A 61 11.62 4.65 10.78
CA SER A 61 11.79 4.95 12.20
C SER A 61 13.01 5.83 12.42
N SER A 62 12.84 6.91 13.16
CA SER A 62 13.93 7.82 13.55
C SER A 62 14.79 7.16 14.64
N GLY A 63 15.77 6.36 14.24
CA GLY A 63 16.69 5.63 15.11
C GLY A 63 17.37 4.45 14.41
N ARG A 64 18.37 3.81 15.04
CA ARG A 64 19.19 2.71 14.46
C ARG A 64 18.40 1.39 14.20
N VAL A 65 17.06 1.42 14.29
CA VAL A 65 16.19 0.32 13.90
C VAL A 65 15.69 0.65 12.50
N LEU A 66 16.29 -0.02 11.53
CA LEU A 66 15.91 0.10 10.12
C LEU A 66 14.76 -0.88 9.90
N ILE A 67 13.52 -0.40 9.94
CA ILE A 67 12.39 -1.18 9.42
C ILE A 67 12.54 -1.16 7.90
N PRO A 68 12.65 -2.31 7.22
CA PRO A 68 12.96 -2.36 5.80
C PRO A 68 11.96 -1.52 4.98
N PRO A 69 12.44 -0.80 3.95
CA PRO A 69 11.61 0.15 3.22
C PRO A 69 10.45 -0.55 2.52
N ASN A 70 9.25 -0.03 2.78
CA ASN A 70 7.99 -0.52 2.25
C ASN A 70 7.93 -0.28 0.73
N LEU A 71 7.84 -1.36 -0.06
CA LEU A 71 7.54 -1.38 -1.51
C LEU A 71 6.33 -0.49 -1.89
N PHE A 72 5.44 -0.25 -0.92
CA PHE A 72 4.21 0.52 -1.09
C PHE A 72 4.44 2.04 -1.27
N MET A 73 5.48 2.62 -0.67
CA MET A 73 5.78 4.05 -0.87
C MET A 73 6.35 4.32 -2.26
N SER A 74 7.19 3.41 -2.77
CA SER A 74 7.69 3.48 -4.16
C SER A 74 6.54 3.41 -5.17
N ALA A 75 5.60 2.48 -4.99
CA ALA A 75 4.42 2.39 -5.86
C ALA A 75 3.51 3.64 -5.80
N SER A 76 3.38 4.28 -4.63
CA SER A 76 2.62 5.53 -4.49
C SER A 76 3.35 6.74 -5.09
N ALA A 77 4.68 6.77 -5.04
CA ALA A 77 5.49 7.79 -5.70
C ALA A 77 5.44 7.66 -7.23
N VAL A 78 5.50 6.43 -7.76
CA VAL A 78 5.31 6.13 -9.18
C VAL A 78 3.91 6.53 -9.65
N SER A 79 2.88 6.32 -8.82
CA SER A 79 1.50 6.76 -9.14
C SER A 79 1.34 8.29 -9.18
N LYS A 80 2.13 9.07 -8.44
CA LYS A 80 2.14 10.54 -8.59
C LYS A 80 2.73 11.00 -9.91
N SER A 81 3.60 10.20 -10.53
CA SER A 81 4.19 10.49 -11.85
C SER A 81 3.27 10.15 -13.04
N LEU A 82 2.15 9.45 -12.81
CA LEU A 82 1.24 8.97 -13.86
C LEU A 82 -0.04 9.82 -14.01
N ARG A 83 -0.07 11.04 -13.48
CA ARG A 83 -1.10 12.02 -13.84
C ARG A 83 -0.57 12.95 -14.94
N PRO A 84 -0.83 12.68 -16.23
CA PRO A 84 -0.69 13.71 -17.24
C PRO A 84 -1.74 14.79 -16.98
N THR A 85 -1.26 16.02 -16.95
CA THR A 85 -2.01 17.28 -17.01
C THR A 85 -3.12 17.23 -18.06
N THR A 86 -4.32 17.64 -17.67
CA THR A 86 -5.24 18.37 -18.54
C THR A 86 -5.58 19.67 -17.84
#